data_AF-A0A8T5KFV6-F1
#
_entry.id   AF-A0A8T5KFV6-F1
#
_cell.length_a   1.000
_cell.length_b   1.000
_cell.length_c   1.000
_cell.angle_alpha   90.00
_cell.angle_beta   90.00
_cell.angle_gamma   90.00
#
_symmetry.space_group_name_H-M   'P 1'
#
loop_
_entity.id
_entity.type
_entity.pdbx_description
1 polymer ?
#
loop_
_entity_poly.entity_id
_entity_poly.type
_entity_poly.pdbx_seq_one_letter_code
_entity_poly.pdbx_strand_id
1 'polypeptide(L)' 'MSAIKGPAIFLAQFLRDEPPYNDLNSIGKWVAGLGYRGIQIPPVPQLLDLDKAASSRDYCDQ' A
#
# COMPACT_ATOMS: atom_id res chain seq x y z
N MET A 1 19.80 5.64 16.78
CA MET A 1 19.40 6.49 15.62
C MET A 1 18.98 5.54 14.51
N SER A 2 17.69 5.46 14.20
CA SER A 2 17.25 4.53 13.14
C SER A 2 17.77 5.00 11.80
N ALA A 3 18.52 4.14 11.11
CA ALA A 3 18.92 4.36 9.72
C ALA A 3 17.66 4.53 8.85
N ILE A 4 17.68 5.53 7.97
CA ILE A 4 16.64 5.71 6.95
C ILE A 4 16.57 4.41 6.12
N LYS A 5 15.39 3.78 6.07
CA LYS A 5 15.18 2.46 5.43
C LYS A 5 14.97 2.53 3.91
N GLY A 6 15.05 3.74 3.33
CA GLY A 6 14.81 4.02 1.92
C GLY A 6 13.57 4.89 1.69
N PRO A 7 13.30 5.25 0.42
CA PRO A 7 12.19 6.13 0.07
C PRO A 7 10.85 5.42 0.21
N ALA A 8 9.82 6.17 0.61
CA ALA A 8 8.44 5.71 0.66
C ALA A 8 7.53 6.62 -0.17
N ILE A 9 6.41 6.08 -0.66
CA ILE A 9 5.44 6.79 -1.49
C ILE A 9 4.04 6.71 -0.90
N PHE A 10 3.26 7.78 -1.02
CA PHE A 10 1.84 7.78 -0.63
C PHE A 10 0.95 7.49 -1.84
N LEU A 11 0.13 6.45 -1.75
CA LEU A 11 -0.57 5.90 -2.92
C LEU A 11 -1.80 6.71 -3.36
N ALA A 12 -2.36 7.57 -2.51
CA ALA A 12 -3.67 8.21 -2.76
C ALA A 12 -3.80 8.91 -4.12
N GLN A 13 -2.75 9.59 -4.58
CA GLN A 13 -2.76 10.31 -5.86
C GLN A 13 -2.54 9.42 -7.10
N PHE A 14 -2.23 8.14 -6.89
CA PHE A 14 -1.91 7.19 -7.97
C PHE A 14 -3.03 6.19 -8.24
N LEU A 15 -4.02 6.07 -7.34
CA LEU A 15 -5.11 5.11 -7.47
C LEU A 15 -6.03 5.43 -8.65
N ARG A 16 -6.38 4.39 -9.40
CA ARG A 16 -7.26 4.41 -10.57
C ARG A 16 -7.98 3.07 -10.68
N ASP A 17 -8.98 2.99 -11.54
CA ASP A 17 -9.73 1.76 -11.77
C ASP A 17 -8.96 0.77 -12.69
N GLU A 18 -7.94 1.24 -13.42
CA GLU A 18 -7.14 0.42 -14.32
C GLU A 18 -5.84 -0.13 -13.70
N PRO A 19 -5.41 -1.35 -14.09
CA PRO A 19 -4.09 -1.87 -13.76
C PRO A 19 -2.95 -0.98 -14.25
N PRO A 20 -1.82 -0.91 -13.51
CA PRO A 20 -1.54 -1.60 -12.24
C PRO A 20 -2.01 -0.84 -10.99
N TYR A 21 -2.82 0.21 -11.12
CA TYR A 21 -3.11 1.16 -10.04
C TYR A 21 -4.33 0.79 -9.19
N ASN A 22 -4.95 -0.34 -9.49
CA ASN A 22 -6.29 -0.68 -9.07
C ASN A 22 -6.37 -1.73 -7.94
N ASP A 23 -5.22 -2.25 -7.49
CA ASP A 23 -5.13 -3.15 -6.35
C ASP A 23 -3.75 -3.06 -5.69
N LEU A 24 -3.67 -3.47 -4.41
CA LEU A 24 -2.45 -3.33 -3.60
C LEU A 24 -1.26 -4.14 -4.14
N ASN A 25 -1.51 -5.32 -4.72
CA ASN A 25 -0.47 -6.21 -5.21
C ASN A 25 0.15 -5.66 -6.51
N SER A 26 -0.69 -5.25 -7.47
CA SER A 26 -0.26 -4.68 -8.74
C SER A 26 0.47 -3.35 -8.54
N ILE A 27 -0.10 -2.44 -7.74
CA ILE A 27 0.52 -1.13 -7.51
C ILE A 27 1.80 -1.27 -6.68
N GLY A 28 1.84 -2.22 -5.73
CA GLY A 28 3.02 -2.52 -4.93
C GLY A 28 4.19 -2.99 -5.79
N LYS A 29 3.95 -3.86 -6.77
CA LYS A 29 4.97 -4.29 -7.74
C LYS A 29 5.48 -3.13 -8.60
N TRP A 30 4.57 -2.28 -9.08
CA TRP A 30 4.93 -1.08 -9.83
C TRP A 30 5.82 -0.13 -9.00
N VAL A 31 5.40 0.18 -7.77
CA VAL A 31 6.16 1.02 -6.83
C VAL A 31 7.54 0.43 -6.51
N ALA A 32 7.64 -0.88 -6.30
CA ALA A 32 8.91 -1.55 -6.06
C ALA A 32 9.85 -1.43 -7.28
N GLY A 33 9.31 -1.52 -8.50
CA GLY A 33 10.06 -1.30 -9.74
C GLY A 33 10.62 0.12 -9.89
N LEU A 34 10.00 1.11 -9.21
CA LEU A 34 10.50 2.49 -9.15
C LEU A 34 11.57 2.73 -8.06
N GLY A 35 11.91 1.71 -7.27
CA GLY A 35 12.96 1.79 -6.23
C GLY A 35 12.47 2.23 -4.84
N TYR A 36 11.17 2.35 -4.63
CA TYR A 36 10.61 2.61 -3.30
C TYR A 36 10.69 1.38 -2.40
N ARG A 37 10.95 1.62 -1.11
CA ARG A 37 11.10 0.59 -0.07
C ARG A 37 9.92 0.53 0.90
N GLY A 38 9.01 1.50 0.82
CA GLY A 38 7.80 1.55 1.63
C GLY A 38 6.66 2.23 0.90
N ILE A 39 5.44 1.94 1.34
CA ILE A 39 4.21 2.56 0.87
C ILE A 39 3.40 3.08 2.05
N GLN A 40 2.70 4.19 1.84
CA GLN A 40 1.63 4.64 2.71
C GLN A 40 0.30 4.38 1.98
N ILE A 41 -0.56 3.58 2.61
CA ILE A 41 -1.84 3.13 2.04
C ILE A 41 -2.93 4.08 2.54
N PRO A 42 -3.70 4.73 1.65
CA PRO A 42 -4.88 5.48 2.05
C PRO A 42 -5.99 4.53 2.52
N PRO A 43 -6.87 4.98 3.43
CA PRO A 43 -7.96 4.17 3.98
C PRO A 43 -9.12 4.06 2.97
N VAL A 44 -8.89 3.36 1.85
CA VAL A 44 -9.87 3.16 0.78
C VAL A 44 -10.19 1.66 0.60
N PRO A 45 -11.47 1.29 0.36
CA PRO A 45 -11.90 -0.11 0.29
C PRO A 45 -11.20 -0.95 -0.78
N GLN A 46 -10.70 -0.31 -1.85
CA GLN A 46 -9.98 -0.95 -2.94
C GLN A 46 -8.63 -1.55 -2.50
N LEU A 47 -8.01 -0.97 -1.48
CA LEU A 47 -6.68 -1.38 -1.00
C LEU A 47 -6.72 -2.07 0.36
N LEU A 48 -7.63 -1.65 1.24
CA LEU A 48 -7.69 -2.10 2.62
C LEU A 48 -9.14 -2.11 3.10
N ASP A 49 -9.57 -3.24 3.66
CA ASP A 49 -10.81 -3.33 4.41
C ASP A 49 -10.55 -2.81 5.84
N LEU A 50 -11.01 -1.60 6.13
CA LEU A 50 -10.77 -0.93 7.40
C LEU A 50 -11.49 -1.61 8.57
N ASP A 51 -12.72 -2.10 8.35
CA ASP A 51 -13.51 -2.75 9.40
C ASP A 51 -12.86 -4.08 9.79
N LYS A 52 -12.36 -4.81 8.79
CA LYS A 52 -11.59 -6.03 9.02
C LYS A 52 -10.24 -5.75 9.68
N ALA A 53 -9.53 -4.70 9.27
CA ALA A 53 -8.28 -4.27 9.92
C ALA A 53 -8.48 -3.88 11.38
N ALA A 54 -9.60 -3.23 11.72
CA ALA A 54 -9.90 -2.83 13.08
C ALA A 54 -10.23 -4.03 14.00
N SER A 55 -10.79 -5.11 13.45
CA SER A 55 -11.33 -6.23 14.22
C SER A 55 -10.49 -7.51 14.17
N SER A 56 -9.55 -7.64 13.23
CA SER A 56 -8.76 -8.86 13.02
C SER A 56 -7.26 -8.58 12.91
N ARG A 57 -6.51 -9.07 13.91
CA ARG A 57 -5.04 -9.02 13.87
C ARG A 57 -4.47 -9.88 12.74
N ASP A 58 -5.04 -11.06 12.52
CA ASP A 58 -4.61 -11.97 11.45
C ASP A 58 -4.77 -11.34 10.07
N TYR A 59 -5.73 -10.43 9.88
CA TYR A 59 -5.86 -9.68 8.62
C TYR A 59 -4.73 -8.66 8.44
N CYS A 60 -4.28 -8.02 9.52
CA CYS A 60 -3.17 -7.06 9.49
C CYS A 60 -1.80 -7.73 9.35
N ASP A 61 -1.66 -8.99 9.76
CA ASP A 61 -0.41 -9.76 9.68
C ASP A 61 -0.20 -10.48 8.32
N GLN A 62 -1.21 -10.46 7.43
CA GLN A 62 -1.14 -10.99 6.05
C GLN A 62 -0.35 -10.08 5.12
#